data_AF-A0A7C4CLR9-F1
#
_entry.id   AF-A0A7C4CLR9-F1
#
_cell.length_a   1.000
_cell.length_b   1.000
_cell.length_c   1.000
_cell.angle_alpha   90.00
_cell.angle_beta   90.00
_cell.angle_gamma   90.00
#
_symmetry.space_group_name_H-M   'P 1'
#
loop_
_entity.id
_entity.type
_entity.pdbx_description
1 polymer ?
#
loop_
_entity_poly.entity_id
_entity_poly.type
_entity_poly.pdbx_seq_one_letter_code
_entity_poly.pdbx_strand_id
1 'polypeptide(L)'
;MYKDECRIQWRWLSMEIREAQKIVLRFEEARRWNLFKESQIFTHLIEEISEIGRHILVREGYKARELGHQVPDEDVSREFAQAFTLFLQLANRMNVDLEDAFVREMEIMEKRFSREDWRKYMDSSYPKA
;
A
#
# COMPACT_ATOMS: atom_id res chain seq x y z
N MET A 1 -11.82 17.50 -34.62
CA MET A 1 -12.52 17.99 -33.42
C MET A 1 -13.15 16.77 -32.74
N TYR A 2 -12.34 15.95 -32.07
CA TYR A 2 -12.81 14.77 -31.35
C TYR A 2 -13.15 15.21 -29.92
N LYS A 3 -14.45 15.19 -29.61
CA LYS A 3 -14.98 15.44 -28.28
C LYS A 3 -14.83 14.16 -27.43
N ASP A 4 -14.32 14.34 -26.21
CA ASP A 4 -14.91 13.83 -24.97
C ASP A 4 -15.25 12.33 -24.83
N GLU A 5 -14.26 11.42 -24.80
CA GLU A 5 -14.46 10.06 -24.26
C GLU A 5 -13.38 9.60 -23.26
N CYS A 6 -12.72 10.53 -22.57
CA CYS A 6 -11.90 10.20 -21.41
C CYS A 6 -12.15 11.15 -20.24
N ARG A 7 -13.43 11.47 -19.98
CA ARG A 7 -13.86 11.81 -18.62
C ARG A 7 -13.94 10.50 -17.84
N ILE A 8 -12.76 9.98 -17.48
CA ILE A 8 -12.45 9.31 -16.20
C ILE A 8 -13.73 8.83 -15.51
N GLN A 9 -14.18 7.64 -15.92
CA GLN A 9 -15.26 6.88 -15.33
C GLN A 9 -14.79 6.27 -13.99
N TRP A 10 -14.21 7.10 -13.11
CA TRP A 10 -13.85 6.77 -11.73
C TRP A 10 -14.90 7.24 -10.73
N ARG A 11 -16.08 7.62 -11.24
CA ARG A 11 -17.21 8.05 -10.44
C ARG A 11 -17.91 6.79 -9.89
N TRP A 12 -17.32 6.23 -8.83
CA TRP A 12 -17.92 5.29 -7.86
C TRP A 12 -18.24 3.88 -8.35
N LEU A 13 -17.21 3.02 -8.47
CA LEU A 13 -17.29 1.77 -7.73
C LEU A 13 -16.85 2.15 -6.31
N SER A 14 -17.65 1.89 -5.28
CA SER A 14 -17.15 2.07 -3.91
C SER A 14 -15.83 1.31 -3.82
N MET A 15 -14.76 2.02 -3.47
CA MET A 15 -13.61 1.30 -2.98
C MET A 15 -14.07 0.62 -1.67
N GLU A 16 -13.57 -0.56 -1.41
CA GLU A 16 -13.94 -1.30 -0.19
C GLU A 16 -12.92 -1.01 0.92
N ILE A 17 -12.23 0.15 0.87
CA ILE A 17 -11.22 0.52 1.89
C ILE A 17 -11.93 0.84 3.20
N ARG A 18 -13.04 1.59 3.17
CA ARG A 18 -13.83 1.82 4.40
C ARG A 18 -14.34 0.52 5.00
N GLU A 19 -14.73 -0.45 4.17
CA GLU A 19 -15.16 -1.76 4.67
C GLU A 19 -14.00 -2.56 5.26
N ALA A 20 -12.81 -2.51 4.66
CA ALA A 20 -11.60 -3.09 5.23
C ALA A 20 -11.26 -2.44 6.59
N GLN A 21 -11.30 -1.10 6.70
CA GLN A 21 -11.13 -0.38 7.96
C GLN A 21 -12.10 -0.88 9.03
N LYS A 22 -13.38 -1.07 8.70
CA LYS A 22 -14.40 -1.59 9.61
C LYS A 22 -14.16 -3.05 10.01
N ILE A 23 -13.70 -3.89 9.09
CA ILE A 23 -13.34 -5.30 9.37
C ILE A 23 -12.20 -5.34 10.40
N VAL A 24 -11.14 -4.57 10.17
CA VAL A 24 -9.99 -4.49 11.08
C VAL A 24 -10.41 -3.94 12.44
N LEU A 25 -11.19 -2.86 12.48
CA LEU A 25 -11.68 -2.29 13.73
C LEU A 25 -12.46 -3.31 14.57
N ARG A 26 -13.43 -4.01 13.95
CA ARG A 26 -14.21 -5.06 14.65
C ARG A 26 -13.31 -6.20 15.15
N PHE A 27 -12.31 -6.59 14.37
CA PHE A 27 -11.37 -7.64 14.74
C PHE A 27 -10.53 -7.23 15.97
N GLU A 28 -10.07 -5.97 16.00
CA GLU A 28 -9.31 -5.39 17.10
C GLU A 28 -10.13 -5.29 18.39
N GLU A 29 -11.33 -4.72 18.29
CA GLU A 29 -12.23 -4.51 19.44
C GLU A 29 -12.60 -5.84 20.10
N ALA A 30 -12.91 -6.86 19.30
CA ALA A 30 -13.21 -8.20 19.79
C ALA A 30 -12.07 -8.82 20.63
N ARG A 31 -10.83 -8.35 20.47
CA ARG A 31 -9.64 -8.84 21.18
C ARG A 31 -9.05 -7.82 22.15
N ARG A 32 -9.71 -6.67 22.31
CA ARG A 32 -9.19 -5.52 23.06
C ARG A 32 -7.84 -4.99 22.54
N TRP A 33 -7.52 -5.25 21.28
CA TRP A 33 -6.32 -4.72 20.63
C TRP A 33 -6.43 -3.22 20.34
N ASN A 34 -7.65 -2.67 20.48
CA ASN A 34 -7.90 -1.24 20.58
C ASN A 34 -7.21 -0.58 21.81
N LEU A 35 -6.49 -1.33 22.65
CA LEU A 35 -5.67 -0.81 23.74
C LEU A 35 -4.19 -0.65 23.39
N PHE A 36 -3.71 -1.22 22.28
CA PHE A 36 -2.33 -0.99 21.84
C PHE A 36 -2.13 0.48 21.47
N LYS A 37 -0.93 1.00 21.78
CA LYS A 37 -0.56 2.38 21.48
C LYS A 37 -0.18 2.52 20.01
N GLU A 38 -0.38 3.71 19.45
CA GLU A 38 -0.04 4.04 18.06
C GLU A 38 1.44 3.78 17.77
N SER A 39 2.33 4.06 18.72
CA SER A 39 3.76 3.78 18.56
C SER A 39 4.06 2.28 18.40
N GLN A 40 3.32 1.40 19.08
CA GLN A 40 3.49 -0.04 18.98
C GLN A 40 3.02 -0.55 17.61
N ILE A 41 1.86 -0.06 17.18
CA ILE A 41 1.28 -0.37 15.85
C ILE A 41 2.24 0.10 14.75
N PHE A 42 2.76 1.32 14.87
CA PHE A 42 3.70 1.89 13.91
C PHE A 42 5.02 1.11 13.85
N THR A 43 5.62 0.78 15.00
CA THR A 43 6.84 -0.03 15.02
C THR A 43 6.61 -1.39 14.37
N HIS A 44 5.50 -2.05 14.67
CA HIS A 44 5.18 -3.35 14.07
C HIS A 44 4.94 -3.21 12.55
N LEU A 45 4.30 -2.13 12.09
CA LEU A 45 4.16 -1.87 10.64
C LEU A 45 5.52 -1.80 9.94
N ILE A 46 6.52 -1.17 10.56
CA ILE A 46 7.88 -1.09 9.99
C ILE A 46 8.53 -2.48 9.94
N GLU A 47 8.31 -3.33 10.94
CA GLU A 47 8.79 -4.72 10.95
C GLU A 47 8.20 -5.50 9.76
N GLU A 48 6.88 -5.46 9.56
CA GLU A 48 6.22 -6.16 8.44
C GLU A 48 6.64 -5.63 7.06
N ILE A 49 6.85 -4.31 6.93
CA ILE A 49 7.42 -3.73 5.70
C ILE A 49 8.85 -4.24 5.45
N SER A 50 9.63 -4.43 6.51
CA SER A 50 10.99 -4.95 6.41
C SER A 50 11.04 -6.41 5.96
N GLU A 51 10.02 -7.21 6.28
CA GLU A 51 9.88 -8.58 5.78
C GLU A 51 9.64 -8.62 4.27
N ILE A 52 8.82 -7.71 3.73
CA ILE A 52 8.71 -7.50 2.27
C ILE A 52 10.08 -7.17 1.68
N GLY A 53 10.85 -6.29 2.35
CA GLY A 53 12.22 -5.98 1.96
C GLY A 53 13.13 -7.22 1.93
N ARG A 54 12.96 -8.14 2.88
CA ARG A 54 13.73 -9.40 2.92
C ARG A 54 13.43 -10.28 1.71
N HIS A 55 12.17 -10.38 1.28
CA HIS A 55 11.81 -11.08 0.04
C HIS A 55 12.50 -10.48 -1.19
N ILE A 56 12.53 -9.14 -1.29
CA ILE A 56 13.18 -8.43 -2.39
C ILE A 56 14.68 -8.74 -2.41
N LEU A 57 15.36 -8.65 -1.25
CA LEU A 57 16.80 -8.91 -1.14
C LEU A 57 17.19 -10.35 -1.49
N VAL A 58 16.33 -11.33 -1.17
CA VAL A 58 16.54 -12.71 -1.61
C VAL A 58 16.35 -12.84 -3.12
N ARG A 59 15.26 -12.29 -3.67
CA ARG A 59 14.95 -12.34 -5.11
C ARG A 59 16.05 -11.70 -5.95
N GLU A 60 16.66 -10.64 -5.46
CA GLU A 60 17.75 -9.90 -6.14
C GLU A 60 19.14 -10.52 -5.91
N GLY A 61 19.22 -11.64 -5.17
CA GLY A 61 20.46 -12.38 -4.94
C GLY A 61 21.39 -11.77 -3.89
N TYR A 62 21.01 -10.67 -3.24
CA TYR A 62 21.78 -10.08 -2.15
C TYR A 62 21.80 -10.99 -0.91
N LYS A 63 20.64 -11.52 -0.52
CA LYS A 63 20.51 -12.53 0.54
C LYS A 63 20.43 -13.93 -0.05
N ALA A 64 21.57 -14.48 -0.46
CA ALA A 64 21.66 -15.84 -1.01
C ALA A 64 21.66 -16.92 0.10
N ARG A 65 20.80 -17.93 -0.06
CA ARG A 65 20.67 -19.07 0.89
C ARG A 65 21.97 -19.85 1.00
N GLU A 66 22.65 -20.02 -0.13
CA GLU A 66 23.91 -20.75 -0.25
C GLU A 66 25.05 -20.06 0.51
N LEU A 67 24.90 -18.77 0.81
CA LEU A 67 25.86 -17.95 1.54
C LEU A 67 25.44 -17.71 3.00
N GLY A 68 24.58 -18.58 3.55
CA GLY A 68 24.21 -18.57 4.97
C GLY A 68 23.08 -17.63 5.35
N HIS A 69 22.38 -17.02 4.39
CA HIS A 69 21.23 -16.17 4.67
C HIS A 69 19.96 -16.99 4.90
N GLN A 70 19.17 -16.58 5.89
CA GLN A 70 17.81 -17.09 6.07
C GLN A 70 16.89 -16.53 4.99
N VAL A 71 16.16 -17.42 4.33
CA VAL A 71 15.17 -17.10 3.31
C VAL A 71 13.79 -17.04 3.96
N PRO A 72 12.87 -16.19 3.48
CA PRO A 72 11.50 -16.22 3.98
C PRO A 72 10.83 -17.58 3.78
N ASP A 73 10.19 -18.07 4.83
CA ASP A 73 9.41 -19.31 4.79
C ASP A 73 7.97 -19.07 4.33
N GLU A 74 7.50 -17.84 4.45
CA GLU A 74 6.13 -17.43 4.12
C GLU A 74 6.03 -16.85 2.71
N ASP A 75 4.82 -16.75 2.17
CA ASP A 75 4.58 -16.03 0.92
C ASP A 75 4.56 -14.52 1.18
N VAL A 76 5.22 -13.74 0.32
CA VAL A 76 5.28 -12.27 0.40
C VAL A 76 3.87 -11.65 0.46
N SER A 77 2.86 -12.32 -0.11
CA SER A 77 1.47 -11.87 -0.04
C SER A 77 0.97 -11.70 1.39
N ARG A 78 1.44 -12.55 2.32
CA ARG A 78 1.09 -12.48 3.74
C ARG A 78 1.70 -11.26 4.42
N GLU A 79 2.94 -10.93 4.10
CA GLU A 79 3.62 -9.73 4.63
C GLU A 79 2.93 -8.45 4.16
N PHE A 80 2.49 -8.39 2.89
CA PHE A 80 1.67 -7.29 2.39
C PHE A 80 0.32 -7.19 3.14
N ALA A 81 -0.32 -8.31 3.43
CA ALA A 81 -1.58 -8.32 4.18
C ALA A 81 -1.39 -7.87 5.64
N GLN A 82 -0.31 -8.28 6.30
CA GLN A 82 0.05 -7.85 7.66
C GLN A 82 0.32 -6.34 7.70
N ALA A 83 1.21 -5.85 6.83
CA ALA A 83 1.51 -4.43 6.71
C ALA A 83 0.25 -3.60 6.40
N PHE A 84 -0.59 -4.05 5.47
CA PHE A 84 -1.84 -3.36 5.15
C PHE A 84 -2.81 -3.33 6.35
N THR A 85 -2.94 -4.44 7.08
CA THR A 85 -3.80 -4.51 8.28
C THR A 85 -3.32 -3.54 9.36
N LEU A 86 -2.02 -3.48 9.64
CA LEU A 86 -1.44 -2.54 10.61
C LEU A 86 -1.59 -1.08 10.17
N PHE A 87 -1.51 -0.82 8.87
CA PHE A 87 -1.77 0.50 8.32
C PHE A 87 -3.24 0.93 8.49
N LEU A 88 -4.20 0.03 8.22
CA LEU A 88 -5.62 0.27 8.47
C LEU A 88 -5.91 0.49 9.96
N GLN A 89 -5.28 -0.29 10.84
CA GLN A 89 -5.35 -0.12 12.28
C GLN A 89 -4.87 1.28 12.69
N LEU A 90 -3.72 1.72 12.17
CA LEU A 90 -3.19 3.05 12.44
C LEU A 90 -4.11 4.17 11.93
N ALA A 91 -4.65 4.04 10.71
CA ALA A 91 -5.63 4.97 10.16
C ALA A 91 -6.88 5.07 11.03
N ASN A 92 -7.39 3.94 11.53
CA ASN A 92 -8.51 3.91 12.47
C ASN A 92 -8.19 4.64 13.77
N ARG A 93 -7.00 4.44 14.35
CA ARG A 93 -6.57 5.14 15.58
C ARG A 93 -6.44 6.63 15.41
N MET A 94 -5.98 7.06 14.23
CA MET A 94 -5.85 8.47 13.88
C MET A 94 -7.17 9.08 13.39
N ASN A 95 -8.27 8.33 13.41
CA ASN A 95 -9.60 8.74 12.95
C ASN A 95 -9.58 9.28 11.50
N VAL A 96 -8.85 8.58 10.63
CA VAL A 96 -8.72 8.91 9.21
C VAL A 96 -9.69 8.05 8.39
N ASP A 97 -10.57 8.69 7.61
CA ASP A 97 -11.24 8.03 6.49
C ASP A 97 -10.21 7.85 5.37
N LEU A 98 -9.64 6.64 5.30
CA LEU A 98 -8.52 6.36 4.40
C LEU A 98 -8.96 6.38 2.94
N GLU A 99 -10.20 5.99 2.66
CA GLU A 99 -10.74 6.00 1.30
C GLU A 99 -10.88 7.42 0.77
N ASP A 100 -11.48 8.30 1.56
CA ASP A 100 -11.63 9.71 1.22
C ASP A 100 -10.27 10.42 1.12
N ALA A 101 -9.32 10.10 2.02
CA ALA A 101 -7.94 10.57 1.92
C ALA A 101 -7.25 10.11 0.64
N PHE A 102 -7.39 8.83 0.28
CA PHE A 102 -6.80 8.25 -0.93
C PHE A 102 -7.39 8.88 -2.21
N VAL A 103 -8.72 9.01 -2.29
CA VAL A 103 -9.40 9.63 -3.44
C VAL A 103 -8.90 11.06 -3.66
N ARG A 104 -8.82 11.87 -2.59
CA ARG A 104 -8.29 13.23 -2.70
C ARG A 104 -6.85 13.27 -3.16
N GLU A 105 -6.00 12.40 -2.64
CA GLU A 105 -4.59 12.38 -3.04
C GLU A 105 -4.45 11.99 -4.52
N MET A 106 -5.23 11.02 -5.00
CA MET A 106 -5.24 10.66 -6.42
C MET A 106 -5.68 11.83 -7.31
N GLU A 107 -6.69 12.59 -6.92
CA GLU A 107 -7.08 13.81 -7.65
C GLU A 107 -5.97 14.88 -7.68
N ILE A 108 -5.21 15.01 -6.58
CA ILE A 108 -4.05 15.92 -6.50
C ILE A 108 -2.93 15.42 -7.43
N MET A 109 -2.61 14.13 -7.37
CA MET A 109 -1.58 13.50 -8.19
C MET A 109 -1.89 13.60 -9.68
N GLU A 110 -3.14 13.34 -10.10
CA GLU A 110 -3.56 13.47 -11.49
C GLU A 110 -3.39 14.89 -12.04
N LYS A 111 -3.68 15.91 -11.23
CA LYS A 111 -3.49 17.32 -11.61
C LYS A 111 -2.02 17.71 -11.64
N ARG A 112 -1.22 17.21 -10.70
CA ARG A 112 0.19 17.56 -10.55
C ARG A 112 1.09 16.86 -11.56
N PHE A 113 0.73 15.66 -11.99
CA PHE A 113 1.57 14.77 -12.78
C PHE A 113 0.87 14.39 -14.08
N SER A 114 1.00 15.24 -15.09
CA SER A 114 0.48 15.02 -16.44
C SER A 114 0.85 13.65 -16.99
N ARG A 115 -0.17 12.87 -17.37
CA ARG A 115 0.00 11.53 -17.95
C ARG A 115 0.86 11.57 -19.21
N GLU A 116 0.65 12.56 -20.08
CA GLU A 116 1.36 12.67 -21.36
C GLU A 116 2.83 13.00 -21.16
N ASP A 117 3.12 13.98 -20.31
CA ASP A 117 4.49 14.43 -20.05
C ASP A 117 5.31 13.34 -19.38
N TRP A 118 4.75 12.66 -18.38
CA TRP A 118 5.42 11.55 -17.71
C TRP A 118 5.67 10.38 -18.65
N ARG A 119 4.70 10.01 -19.51
CA ARG A 119 4.91 8.95 -20.49
C ARG A 119 6.03 9.29 -21.46
N LYS A 120 6.03 10.51 -22.02
CA LYS A 120 7.08 10.98 -22.91
C LYS A 120 8.46 10.94 -22.24
N TYR A 121 8.54 11.40 -20.99
CA TYR A 121 9.78 11.35 -20.21
C TYR A 121 10.28 9.91 -20.00
N MET A 122 9.41 9.02 -19.55
CA MET A 122 9.77 7.62 -19.28
C MET A 122 10.18 6.87 -20.55
N ASP A 123 9.44 7.04 -21.66
CA ASP A 123 9.78 6.39 -22.94
C ASP A 123 11.15 6.86 -23.48
N SER A 124 11.54 8.11 -23.18
CA SER A 124 12.85 8.65 -23.58
C SER A 124 14.00 8.21 -22.66
N SER A 125 13.73 8.06 -21.36
CA SER A 125 14.75 7.78 -20.35
C SER A 125 14.97 6.27 -20.14
N TYR A 126 13.95 5.46 -20.43
CA TYR A 126 13.97 4.01 -20.34
C TYR A 126 13.42 3.40 -21.65
N PRO A 127 14.16 3.55 -22.77
CA PRO A 127 13.73 2.99 -24.05
C PRO A 127 13.54 1.48 -23.92
N LYS A 128 12.42 0.98 -24.46
CA LYS A 128 12.18 -0.46 -24.52
C LYS A 128 13.32 -1.11 -25.32
N ALA A 129 13.90 -2.15 -24.74
CA ALA A 129 14.91 -3.00 -25.39
C ALA A 129 14.34 -3.67 -26.65
#